data_AF-A0A662G482-F1
#
_entry.id   AF-A0A662G482-F1
#
_cell.length_a   1.000
_cell.length_b   1.000
_cell.length_c   1.000
_cell.angle_alpha   90.00
_cell.angle_beta   90.00
_cell.angle_gamma   90.00
#
_symmetry.space_group_name_H-M   'P 1'
#
loop_
_entity.id
_entity.type
_entity.pdbx_description
1 polymer ?
#
loop_
_entity_poly.entity_id
_entity_poly.type
_entity_poly.pdbx_seq_one_letter_code
_entity_poly.pdbx_strand_id
1 'polypeptide(L)' 'MATKKEKAEKFLAKLVKLLKEELDPEKIILFGSRAKGKSVPYSDIDLAIVGSTKPFLRTLRKLKEKIEVISWPFLWT' A
#
# COMPACT_ATOMS: atom_id res chain seq x y z
N MET A 1 -17.83 -2.12 15.33
CA MET A 1 -17.15 -1.35 14.26
C MET A 1 -15.70 -1.80 14.23
N ALA A 2 -15.11 -2.03 13.05
CA ALA A 2 -13.69 -2.37 12.97
C ALA A 2 -12.83 -1.17 13.41
N THR A 3 -11.83 -1.43 14.23
CA THR A 3 -10.87 -0.44 14.71
C THR A 3 -10.09 0.19 13.56
N LYS A 4 -9.58 1.42 13.73
CA LYS A 4 -8.73 2.08 12.71
C LYS A 4 -7.51 1.23 12.34
N LYS A 5 -7.00 0.43 13.28
CA LYS A 5 -5.90 -0.52 13.06
C LYS A 5 -6.30 -1.64 12.11
N GLU A 6 -7.43 -2.32 12.35
CA GLU A 6 -7.92 -3.39 11.46
C GLU A 6 -8.23 -2.88 10.04
N LYS A 7 -8.72 -1.64 9.92
CA LYS A 7 -8.91 -0.98 8.62
C LYS A 7 -7.58 -0.80 7.88
N ALA A 8 -6.55 -0.29 8.56
CA ALA A 8 -5.22 -0.11 7.99
C ALA A 8 -4.58 -1.46 7.58
N GLU A 9 -4.74 -2.50 8.39
CA GLU A 9 -4.26 -3.86 8.07
C GLU A 9 -4.97 -4.44 6.84
N LYS A 10 -6.30 -4.26 6.72
CA LYS A 10 -7.07 -4.67 5.54
C LYS A 10 -6.63 -3.91 4.28
N PHE A 11 -6.39 -2.60 4.41
CA PHE A 11 -5.89 -1.79 3.31
C PHE A 11 -4.49 -2.27 2.86
N LEU A 12 -3.58 -2.47 3.81
CA LEU A 12 -2.22 -2.96 3.55
C LEU A 12 -2.25 -4.33 2.85
N ALA A 13 -3.10 -5.26 3.30
CA ALA A 13 -3.25 -6.57 2.67
C ALA A 13 -3.71 -6.46 1.20
N LYS A 14 -4.67 -5.58 0.91
CA LYS A 14 -5.12 -5.31 -0.47
C LYS A 14 -4.02 -4.67 -1.32
N LEU A 15 -3.28 -3.71 -0.75
CA LEU A 15 -2.17 -3.04 -1.43
C LEU A 15 -1.06 -4.04 -1.80
N VAL A 16 -0.65 -4.90 -0.86
CA VAL A 16 0.34 -5.95 -1.11
C VAL A 16 -0.11 -6.91 -2.19
N LYS A 17 -1.39 -7.32 -2.18
CA LYS A 17 -1.94 -8.19 -3.23
C LYS A 17 -1.87 -7.54 -4.62
N LEU A 18 -2.32 -6.28 -4.74
CA LEU A 18 -2.25 -5.52 -5.99
C LEU A 18 -0.80 -5.41 -6.50
N LEU A 19 0.15 -5.08 -5.62
CA LEU A 19 1.55 -4.93 -5.99
C LEU A 19 2.16 -6.24 -6.48
N LYS A 20 1.80 -7.38 -5.88
CA LYS A 20 2.22 -8.70 -6.34
C LYS A 20 1.69 -9.02 -7.74
N GLU A 21 0.41 -8.75 -7.99
CA GLU A 21 -0.24 -9.05 -9.27
C GLU A 21 0.27 -8.16 -10.42
N GLU A 22 0.58 -6.89 -10.14
CA GLU A 22 0.94 -5.91 -11.19
C GLU A 22 2.45 -5.81 -11.46
N LEU A 23 3.29 -6.09 -10.46
CA LEU A 23 4.74 -5.83 -10.53
C LEU A 23 5.61 -7.09 -10.39
N ASP A 24 5.05 -8.22 -9.99
CA ASP A 24 5.77 -9.48 -9.69
C ASP A 24 7.11 -9.27 -8.97
N PRO A 25 7.10 -8.65 -7.77
CA PRO A 25 8.32 -8.29 -7.09
C PRO A 25 8.94 -9.46 -6.34
N GLU A 26 10.26 -9.47 -6.24
CA GLU A 26 10.99 -10.42 -5.38
C GLU A 26 10.67 -10.17 -3.90
N LYS A 27 10.63 -8.89 -3.48
CA LYS A 27 10.37 -8.50 -2.10
C LYS A 27 9.58 -7.19 -2.02
N ILE A 28 8.72 -7.11 -1.01
CA ILE A 28 8.01 -5.88 -0.61
C ILE A 28 8.41 -5.59 0.84
N ILE A 29 9.04 -4.43 1.07
CA ILE A 29 9.59 -4.04 2.37
C ILE A 29 8.76 -2.87 2.91
N LEU A 30 8.15 -3.05 4.08
CA LEU A 30 7.52 -1.96 4.82
C LEU A 30 8.60 -1.18 5.57
N PHE A 31 8.65 0.13 5.36
CA PHE A 31 9.55 1.02 6.08
C PHE A 31 8.81 2.22 6.67
N GLY A 32 9.55 3.22 7.14
CA GLY A 32 8.97 4.46 7.67
C GLY A 32 8.34 4.32 9.06
N SER A 33 7.39 5.21 9.35
CA SER A 33 6.80 5.37 10.70
C SER A 33 6.04 4.13 11.17
N ARG A 34 5.37 3.44 10.24
CA ARG A 34 4.59 2.21 10.50
C ARG A 34 5.47 1.03 10.85
N ALA A 35 6.64 0.89 10.21
CA ALA A 35 7.61 -0.14 10.58
C ALA A 35 8.22 0.08 11.97
N LYS A 36 8.33 1.35 12.41
CA LYS A 36 8.91 1.73 13.71
C LYS A 36 7.91 1.77 14.87
N GLY A 37 6.63 1.42 14.64
CA GLY A 37 5.58 1.48 15.65
C GLY A 37 5.20 2.90 16.10
N LYS A 38 5.63 3.93 15.36
CA LYS A 38 5.35 5.36 15.66
C LYS A 38 4.24 5.95 14.79
N SER A 39 3.47 5.11 14.09
CA SER A 39 2.43 5.57 13.17
C SER A 39 1.21 6.11 13.89
N VAL A 40 0.73 7.27 13.46
CA VAL A 40 -0.58 7.81 13.82
C VAL A 40 -1.64 7.31 12.82
N PRO A 41 -2.95 7.40 13.11
CA PRO A 41 -3.99 6.82 12.27
C PRO A 41 -3.97 7.27 10.80
N TYR A 42 -3.49 8.49 10.53
CA TYR A 42 -3.40 9.10 9.19
C TYR A 42 -1.99 9.05 8.61
N SER A 43 -1.05 8.33 9.22
CA SER A 43 0.31 8.21 8.68
C SER A 43 0.29 7.50 7.33
N ASP A 44 1.13 7.97 6.41
CA ASP A 44 1.35 7.30 5.13
C ASP A 44 1.90 5.87 5.30
N ILE A 45 1.79 5.06 4.25
CA ILE A 45 2.38 3.72 4.19
C ILE A 45 3.55 3.76 3.19
N ASP A 46 4.76 3.63 3.72
CA ASP A 46 5.98 3.60 2.91
C ASP A 46 6.36 2.14 2.57
N LEU A 47 6.31 1.80 1.28
CA LEU A 47 6.69 0.48 0.77
C LEU A 47 7.81 0.59 -0.26
N ALA A 48 8.83 -0.26 -0.12
CA ALA A 48 9.88 -0.44 -1.12
C ALA A 48 9.67 -1.76 -1.85
N ILE A 49 9.75 -1.72 -3.17
CA ILE A 49 9.58 -2.86 -4.05
C ILE A 49 10.95 -3.23 -4.63
N VAL A 50 11.37 -4.47 -4.43
CA VAL A 50 12.69 -4.98 -4.85
C VAL A 50 12.51 -6.12 -5.84
N GLY A 51 13.38 -6.19 -6.84
CA GLY A 51 13.41 -7.26 -7.84
C GLY A 51 12.36 -7.15 -8.95
N SER A 52 11.54 -6.09 -8.96
CA SER A 52 10.67 -5.78 -10.10
C SER A 52 11.39 -4.89 -11.12
N THR A 53 11.23 -5.17 -12.41
CA THR A 53 11.62 -4.23 -13.47
C THR A 53 10.93 -2.88 -13.24
N LYS A 54 11.66 -1.77 -13.36
CA LYS A 54 11.09 -0.43 -13.15
C LYS A 54 9.87 -0.25 -14.07
N PRO A 55 8.65 -0.09 -13.51
CA PRO A 55 7.46 0.01 -14.31
C PRO A 55 7.48 1.29 -15.16
N PHE A 56 6.95 1.21 -16.37
CA PHE A 56 6.73 2.38 -17.21
C PHE A 56 5.82 3.39 -16.52
N LEU A 57 5.96 4.68 -16.87
CA LEU A 57 5.16 5.77 -16.28
C LEU A 57 3.65 5.50 -16.37
N ARG A 58 3.19 4.88 -17.45
CA ARG A 58 1.78 4.49 -17.63
C ARG A 58 1.32 3.45 -16.61
N THR A 59 2.17 2.47 -16.31
CA THR A 59 1.88 1.45 -15.29
C THR A 59 1.83 2.08 -13.91
N LEU A 60 2.77 2.98 -13.58
CA LEU A 60 2.76 3.73 -12.32
C LEU A 60 1.48 4.56 -12.15
N ARG A 61 1.02 5.22 -13.22
CA ARG A 61 -0.22 6.01 -13.20
C ARG A 61 -1.45 5.14 -12.93
N LYS A 62 -1.59 4.01 -13.64
CA LYS A 62 -2.69 3.06 -13.42
C LYS A 62 -2.66 2.46 -12.02
N LEU A 63 -1.46 2.15 -11.52
CA LEU A 63 -1.29 1.64 -10.17
C LEU A 63 -1.75 2.67 -9.13
N LYS A 64 -1.39 3.94 -9.32
CA LYS A 64 -1.86 5.05 -8.47
C LYS A 64 -3.38 5.14 -8.45
N GLU A 65 -4.03 5.13 -9.62
CA GLU A 65 -5.49 5.18 -9.75
C GLU A 65 -6.17 3.99 -9.02
N LYS A 66 -5.63 2.77 -9.18
CA LYS A 66 -6.12 1.59 -8.44
C LYS A 66 -5.95 1.72 -6.92
N ILE A 67 -4.82 2.25 -6.46
CA ILE A 67 -4.56 2.47 -5.04
C ILE A 67 -5.54 3.50 -4.45
N GLU A 68 -5.80 4.59 -5.17
CA GLU A 68 -6.78 5.61 -4.75
C GLU A 68 -8.17 4.99 -4.55
N VAL A 69 -8.64 4.20 -5.52
CA VAL A 69 -9.93 3.47 -5.42
C VAL A 69 -9.94 2.50 -4.24
N ILE A 70 -8.86 1.75 -4.01
CA ILE A 70 -8.76 0.82 -2.87
C ILE A 70 -8.73 1.58 -1.53
N SER A 71 -8.15 2.78 -1.50
CA SER A 71 -8.03 3.60 -0.28
C SER A 71 -9.35 4.27 0.13
N TRP A 72 -10.24 4.56 -0.83
CA TRP A 72 -11.49 5.31 -0.60
C TRP A 72 -12.35 4.80 0.57
N PRO A 73 -12.60 3.47 0.72
CA PRO A 73 -13.41 2.95 1.83
C PRO A 73 -12.77 3.17 3.22
N PHE A 74 -11.47 3.46 3.26
CA PHE A 74 -10.69 3.62 4.49
C PHE A 74 -10.43 5.08 4.86
N LEU A 75 -10.68 6.04 3.93
CA LEU A 75 -10.44 7.47 4.15
C LEU A 75 -11.63 8.20 4.81
N TRP A 76 -12.84 7.64 4.74
CA TRP A 76 -14.08 8.32 5.17
C TRP A 76 -14.88 7.61 6.27
N THR A 77 -14.29 6.62 6.96
CA THR A 77 -14.97 5.86 8.03
C THR A 77 -14.14 5.72 9.29
#